data_AF-A0A8S3HVS1-F1
#
_entry.id   AF-A0A8S3HVS1-F1
#
_cell.length_a   1.000
_cell.length_b   1.000
_cell.length_c   1.000
_cell.angle_alpha   90.00
_cell.angle_beta   90.00
_cell.angle_gamma   90.00
#
_symmetry.space_group_name_H-M   'P 1'
#
loop_
_entity.id
_entity.type
_entity.pdbx_description
1 polymer ?
#
loop_
_entity_poly.entity_id
_entity_poly.type
_entity_poly.pdbx_seq_one_letter_code
_entity_poly.pdbx_strand_id
1 'polypeptide(L)'
;YENLKEVLDNHIQTLLPTLLSDLNESNGYLRVLNSIWNDHLVRSILIRQLFIVLDRTYVLRAAVPSIWELNQDLFRRYIMQNSIVSNRCINGLLKLIEQERRGETIDRSLMTNLIRMLIDLHLYKKDFEPLFLQSTEELYHNEGRTLIQTLELSQYLSHVERRLNEEQLRIKNYIDQSTKLQLIHIVENNLITNHIKQMLSKSFDTLIDENRLSSVA
;
A
#
# COMPACT_ATOMS: atom_id res chain seq x y z
N TYR A 1 18.08 3.83 31.30
CA TYR A 1 17.05 3.36 30.35
C TYR A 1 15.76 4.12 30.58
N GLU A 2 15.16 4.05 31.78
CA GLU A 2 13.89 4.77 32.07
C GLU A 2 13.94 6.28 31.78
N ASN A 3 14.99 7.00 32.20
CA ASN A 3 15.09 8.43 31.87
C ASN A 3 15.13 8.71 30.36
N LEU A 4 15.81 7.85 29.58
CA LEU A 4 15.85 8.00 28.12
C LEU A 4 14.46 7.71 27.53
N LYS A 5 13.80 6.67 28.01
CA LYS A 5 12.43 6.33 27.62
C LYS A 5 11.46 7.47 27.90
N GLU A 6 11.52 8.09 29.08
CA GLU A 6 10.67 9.24 29.44
C GLU A 6 10.91 10.44 28.51
N VAL A 7 12.16 10.75 28.20
CA VAL A 7 12.50 11.83 27.25
C VAL A 7 11.97 11.54 25.84
N LEU A 8 12.11 10.30 25.36
CA LEU A 8 11.61 9.88 24.04
C LEU A 8 10.08 9.92 23.98
N ASP A 9 9.43 9.44 25.04
CA ASP A 9 7.97 9.41 25.17
C ASP A 9 7.39 10.83 25.10
N ASN A 10 7.92 11.74 25.93
CA ASN A 10 7.53 13.15 25.92
C ASN A 10 7.75 13.80 24.56
N HIS A 11 8.88 13.52 23.90
CA HIS A 11 9.19 14.11 22.59
C HIS A 11 8.17 13.70 21.53
N ILE A 12 7.88 12.39 21.40
CA ILE A 12 6.98 11.88 20.35
C ILE A 12 5.56 12.44 20.51
N GLN A 13 5.08 12.61 21.76
CA GLN A 13 3.78 13.22 22.00
C GLN A 13 3.67 14.65 21.47
N THR A 14 4.77 15.41 21.43
CA THR A 14 4.76 16.77 20.87
C THR A 14 4.58 16.82 19.35
N LEU A 15 4.74 15.69 18.66
CA LEU A 15 4.57 15.59 17.20
C LEU A 15 3.09 15.46 16.79
N LEU A 16 2.25 14.93 17.69
CA LEU A 16 0.84 14.62 17.39
C LEU A 16 0.00 15.86 17.01
N PRO A 17 0.07 17.01 17.71
CA PRO A 17 -0.73 18.18 17.36
C PRO A 17 -0.54 18.66 15.92
N THR A 18 0.69 18.59 15.39
CA THR A 18 1.00 18.94 14.00
C THR A 18 0.24 18.07 13.01
N LEU A 19 0.14 16.77 13.28
CA LEU A 19 -0.59 15.82 12.42
C LEU A 19 -2.11 15.91 12.59
N LEU A 20 -2.59 16.41 13.72
CA LEU A 20 -4.03 16.64 13.95
C LEU A 20 -4.53 17.95 13.37
N SER A 21 -3.65 18.89 13.02
CA SER A 21 -4.04 20.13 12.36
C SER A 21 -4.78 19.88 11.04
N ASP A 22 -5.64 20.83 10.63
CA ASP A 22 -6.40 20.73 9.38
C ASP A 22 -5.48 20.95 8.17
N LEU A 23 -4.86 19.85 7.75
CA LEU A 23 -4.16 19.73 6.48
C LEU A 23 -5.20 19.30 5.44
N ASN A 24 -5.81 20.29 4.77
CA ASN A 24 -6.92 20.10 3.83
C ASN A 24 -6.58 19.25 2.59
N GLU A 25 -5.30 19.01 2.31
CA GLU A 25 -4.85 18.19 1.17
C GLU A 25 -4.25 16.86 1.62
N SER A 26 -4.86 15.73 1.22
CA SER A 26 -4.38 14.39 1.54
C SER A 26 -2.92 14.16 1.13
N ASN A 27 -2.48 14.70 -0.01
CA ASN A 27 -1.10 14.57 -0.48
C ASN A 27 -0.13 15.41 0.36
N GLY A 28 -0.55 16.60 0.80
CA GLY A 28 0.22 17.42 1.74
C GLY A 28 0.37 16.72 3.09
N TYR A 29 -0.71 16.11 3.58
CA TYR A 29 -0.72 15.34 4.82
C TYR A 29 0.30 14.19 4.80
N LEU A 30 0.30 13.35 3.75
CA LEU A 30 1.24 12.23 3.64
C LEU A 30 2.70 12.69 3.62
N ARG A 31 3.00 13.82 2.97
CA ARG A 31 4.36 14.38 2.96
C ARG A 31 4.80 14.86 4.35
N VAL A 32 3.91 15.50 5.11
CA VAL A 32 4.19 15.90 6.50
C VAL A 32 4.45 14.67 7.36
N LEU A 33 3.59 13.65 7.28
CA LEU A 33 3.79 12.40 8.03
C LEU A 33 5.10 11.71 7.65
N ASN A 34 5.41 11.61 6.36
CA ASN A 34 6.67 11.05 5.88
C ASN A 34 7.89 11.86 6.38
N SER A 35 7.80 13.18 6.41
CA SER A 35 8.87 14.03 6.95
C SER A 35 9.11 13.76 8.44
N ILE A 36 8.03 13.70 9.23
CA ILE A 36 8.09 13.42 10.67
C ILE A 36 8.67 12.03 10.93
N TRP A 37 8.24 11.03 10.16
CA TRP A 37 8.75 9.67 10.25
C TRP A 37 10.25 9.58 9.91
N ASN A 38 10.69 10.21 8.83
CA ASN A 38 12.11 10.18 8.44
C ASN A 38 12.99 10.90 9.47
N ASP A 39 12.56 12.04 10.00
CA ASP A 39 13.28 12.73 11.09
C ASP A 39 13.33 11.85 12.35
N HIS A 40 12.23 11.18 12.71
CA HIS A 40 12.19 10.22 13.81
C HIS A 40 13.18 9.06 13.62
N LEU A 41 13.28 8.50 12.41
CA LEU A 41 14.24 7.43 12.09
C LEU A 41 15.69 7.89 12.24
N VAL A 42 16.04 9.05 11.66
CA VAL A 42 17.39 9.60 11.74
C VAL A 42 17.78 9.85 13.20
N ARG A 43 16.90 10.50 13.98
CA ARG A 43 17.13 10.75 15.40
C ARG A 43 17.24 9.46 16.21
N SER A 44 16.39 8.47 15.93
CA SER A 44 16.43 7.16 16.60
C SER A 44 17.77 6.44 16.39
N ILE A 45 18.33 6.51 15.17
CA ILE A 45 19.66 5.95 14.87
C ILE A 45 20.75 6.67 15.67
N LEU A 46 20.73 8.01 15.70
CA LEU A 46 21.72 8.79 16.45
C LEU A 46 21.66 8.52 17.95
N ILE A 47 20.45 8.48 18.53
CA ILE A 47 20.27 8.17 19.95
C ILE A 47 20.78 6.76 20.24
N ARG A 48 20.44 5.76 19.41
CA ARG A 48 20.96 4.40 19.57
C ARG A 48 22.50 4.35 19.53
N GLN A 49 23.14 5.12 18.64
CA GLN A 49 24.60 5.20 18.55
C GLN A 49 25.22 5.82 19.81
N LEU A 50 24.64 6.90 20.34
CA LEU A 50 25.10 7.54 21.57
C LEU A 50 24.96 6.60 22.79
N PHE A 51 23.92 5.78 22.81
CA PHE A 51 23.61 4.85 23.89
C PHE A 51 23.93 3.39 23.54
N ILE A 52 24.92 3.13 22.68
CA ILE A 52 25.19 1.78 22.15
C ILE A 52 25.52 0.74 23.24
N VAL A 53 26.21 1.15 24.31
CA VAL A 53 26.52 0.26 25.44
C VAL A 53 25.24 -0.11 26.19
N LEU A 54 24.35 0.86 26.40
CA LEU A 54 23.04 0.62 27.01
C LEU A 54 22.22 -0.36 26.14
N ASP A 55 22.17 -0.10 24.83
CA ASP A 55 21.40 -0.88 23.85
C ASP A 55 21.91 -2.33 23.70
N ARG A 56 23.23 -2.57 23.79
CA ARG A 56 23.82 -3.90 23.61
C ARG A 56 23.99 -4.70 24.88
N THR A 57 24.18 -4.06 26.04
CA THR A 57 24.55 -4.79 27.27
C THR A 57 23.45 -4.77 28.32
N TYR A 58 22.87 -3.60 28.60
CA TYR A 58 21.85 -3.47 29.64
C TYR A 58 20.52 -4.07 29.17
N VAL A 59 20.07 -3.73 27.96
CA VAL A 59 18.82 -4.22 27.36
C VAL A 59 18.74 -5.75 27.39
N LEU A 60 19.81 -6.44 26.97
CA LEU A 60 19.87 -7.91 26.97
C LEU A 60 19.80 -8.50 28.39
N ARG A 61 20.49 -7.89 29.36
CA ARG A 61 20.52 -8.37 30.74
C ARG A 61 19.20 -8.13 31.47
N ALA A 62 18.59 -6.96 31.24
CA ALA A 62 17.35 -6.55 31.88
C ALA A 62 16.09 -7.07 31.16
N ALA A 63 16.25 -7.73 30.01
CA ALA A 63 15.15 -8.23 29.17
C ALA A 63 14.10 -7.15 28.84
N VAL A 64 14.57 -5.92 28.59
CA VAL A 64 13.73 -4.80 28.12
C VAL A 64 13.88 -4.62 26.60
N PRO A 65 12.98 -3.89 25.92
CA PRO A 65 13.14 -3.60 24.49
C PRO A 65 14.40 -2.80 24.20
N SER A 66 15.03 -3.05 23.05
CA SER A 66 16.11 -2.21 22.54
C SER A 66 15.65 -0.76 22.35
N ILE A 67 16.58 0.18 22.26
CA ILE A 67 16.27 1.59 22.00
C ILE A 67 15.58 1.74 20.64
N TRP A 68 15.93 0.90 19.67
CA TRP A 68 15.24 0.86 18.39
C TRP A 68 13.78 0.42 18.56
N GLU A 69 13.54 -0.75 19.15
CA GLU A 69 12.19 -1.28 19.36
C GLU A 69 11.32 -0.33 20.19
N LEU A 70 11.89 0.28 21.23
CA LEU A 70 11.22 1.29 22.04
C LEU A 70 10.77 2.49 21.19
N ASN A 71 11.64 3.05 20.35
CA ASN A 71 11.29 4.18 19.49
C ASN A 71 10.21 3.82 18.46
N GLN A 72 10.24 2.59 17.93
CA GLN A 72 9.21 2.09 17.02
C GLN A 72 7.86 1.96 17.72
N ASP A 73 7.86 1.34 18.91
CA ASP A 73 6.67 1.16 19.74
C ASP A 73 6.04 2.50 20.17
N LEU A 74 6.86 3.48 20.57
CA LEU A 74 6.37 4.81 20.95
C LEU A 74 5.74 5.55 19.75
N PHE A 75 6.38 5.52 18.57
CA PHE A 75 5.82 6.14 17.37
C PHE A 75 4.51 5.46 16.96
N ARG A 76 4.47 4.12 17.01
CA ARG A 76 3.25 3.35 16.77
C ARG A 76 2.13 3.78 17.74
N ARG A 77 2.41 3.80 19.04
CA ARG A 77 1.42 4.08 20.09
C ARG A 77 0.86 5.50 20.03
N TYR A 78 1.73 6.51 19.93
CA TYR A 78 1.28 7.90 20.05
C TYR A 78 0.85 8.51 18.72
N ILE A 79 1.41 8.06 17.60
CA ILE A 79 1.13 8.62 16.29
C ILE A 79 0.19 7.71 15.50
N MET A 80 0.62 6.49 15.17
CA MET A 80 -0.13 5.66 14.22
C MET A 80 -1.31 4.88 14.81
N GLN A 81 -1.41 4.73 16.14
CA GLN A 81 -2.62 4.22 16.80
C GLN A 81 -3.67 5.33 17.04
N ASN A 82 -3.33 6.60 16.81
CA ASN A 82 -4.34 7.65 16.74
C ASN A 82 -5.20 7.41 15.48
N SER A 83 -6.51 7.24 15.67
CA SER A 83 -7.44 6.87 14.61
C SER A 83 -7.50 7.89 13.48
N ILE A 84 -7.44 9.19 13.79
CA ILE A 84 -7.46 10.26 12.78
C ILE A 84 -6.20 10.18 11.92
N VAL A 85 -5.04 10.04 12.57
CA VAL A 85 -3.75 9.96 11.87
C VAL A 85 -3.66 8.74 10.97
N SER A 86 -4.03 7.58 11.52
CA SER A 86 -4.02 6.30 10.81
C SER A 86 -4.97 6.32 9.60
N ASN A 87 -6.22 6.75 9.80
CA ASN A 87 -7.21 6.82 8.72
C ASN A 87 -6.77 7.79 7.62
N ARG A 88 -6.25 8.98 7.96
CA ARG A 88 -5.74 9.93 6.97
C ARG A 88 -4.55 9.34 6.17
N CYS A 89 -3.66 8.63 6.86
CA CYS A 89 -2.53 7.94 6.21
C CYS A 89 -3.01 6.86 5.23
N ILE A 90 -3.80 5.90 5.71
CA ILE A 90 -4.25 4.77 4.91
C ILE A 90 -5.12 5.23 3.73
N ASN A 91 -6.10 6.11 3.96
CA ASN A 91 -6.94 6.63 2.89
C ASN A 91 -6.14 7.44 1.86
N GLY A 92 -5.12 8.19 2.31
CA GLY A 92 -4.21 8.89 1.41
C GLY A 92 -3.44 7.93 0.52
N LEU A 93 -2.88 6.85 1.08
CA LEU A 93 -2.15 5.83 0.32
C LEU A 93 -3.05 5.12 -0.69
N LEU A 94 -4.27 4.74 -0.30
CA LEU A 94 -5.25 4.14 -1.21
C LEU A 94 -5.63 5.07 -2.35
N LYS A 95 -5.81 6.37 -2.06
CA LYS A 95 -6.10 7.39 -3.08
C LYS A 95 -4.95 7.55 -4.08
N LEU A 96 -3.69 7.56 -3.62
CA LEU A 96 -2.54 7.61 -4.52
C LEU A 96 -2.47 6.37 -5.43
N ILE A 97 -2.77 5.18 -4.91
CA ILE A 97 -2.83 3.95 -5.70
C ILE A 97 -3.93 4.04 -6.76
N GLU A 98 -5.11 4.55 -6.38
CA GLU A 98 -6.22 4.75 -7.31
C GLU A 98 -5.86 5.75 -8.43
N GLN A 99 -5.21 6.86 -8.09
CA GLN A 99 -4.68 7.83 -9.05
C GLN A 99 -3.70 7.17 -10.03
N GLU A 100 -2.74 6.37 -9.52
CA GLU A 100 -1.80 5.66 -10.40
C GLU A 100 -2.50 4.63 -11.30
N ARG A 101 -3.56 3.97 -10.83
CA ARG A 101 -4.38 3.06 -11.66
C ARG A 101 -5.14 3.79 -12.78
N ARG A 102 -5.43 5.08 -12.61
CA ARG A 102 -6.01 5.95 -13.63
C ARG A 102 -4.97 6.53 -14.59
N GLY A 103 -3.68 6.22 -14.40
CA GLY A 103 -2.58 6.70 -15.22
C GLY A 103 -1.99 8.03 -14.75
N GLU A 104 -2.38 8.52 -13.57
CA GLU A 104 -1.77 9.71 -12.99
C GLU A 104 -0.36 9.39 -12.44
N THR A 105 0.55 10.35 -12.56
CA THR A 105 1.89 10.22 -11.98
C THR A 105 1.82 10.47 -10.47
N ILE A 106 2.35 9.53 -9.68
CA ILE A 106 2.46 9.66 -8.23
C ILE A 106 3.92 9.68 -7.76
N ASP A 107 4.13 10.19 -6.55
CA ASP A 107 5.42 10.10 -5.88
C ASP A 107 5.63 8.69 -5.30
N ARG A 108 6.25 7.82 -6.11
CA ARG A 108 6.56 6.43 -5.70
C ARG A 108 7.53 6.35 -4.54
N SER A 109 8.43 7.34 -4.35
CA SER A 109 9.36 7.37 -3.23
C SER A 109 8.61 7.59 -1.91
N LEU A 110 7.66 8.52 -1.91
CA LEU A 110 6.74 8.74 -0.78
C LEU A 110 5.95 7.45 -0.45
N MET A 111 5.40 6.79 -1.47
CA MET A 111 4.68 5.51 -1.29
C MET A 111 5.58 4.44 -0.66
N THR A 112 6.77 4.20 -1.21
CA THR A 112 7.70 3.19 -0.70
C THR A 112 8.06 3.46 0.77
N ASN A 113 8.33 4.72 1.13
CA ASN A 113 8.69 5.07 2.50
C ASN A 113 7.53 4.87 3.49
N LEU A 114 6.32 5.28 3.12
CA LEU A 114 5.16 5.15 4.00
C LEU A 114 4.66 3.71 4.11
N ILE A 115 4.70 2.92 3.03
CA ILE A 115 4.41 1.48 3.12
C ILE A 115 5.44 0.79 4.02
N ARG A 116 6.73 1.13 3.86
CA ARG A 116 7.78 0.62 4.75
C ARG A 116 7.55 1.01 6.21
N MET A 117 7.15 2.24 6.49
CA MET A 117 6.75 2.66 7.85
C MET A 117 5.63 1.77 8.40
N LEU A 118 4.58 1.48 7.61
CA LEU A 118 3.50 0.59 8.06
C LEU A 118 3.99 -0.84 8.32
N ILE A 119 4.98 -1.34 7.57
CA ILE A 119 5.60 -2.66 7.80
C ILE A 119 6.42 -2.64 9.09
N ASP A 120 7.31 -1.65 9.25
CA ASP A 120 8.19 -1.48 10.41
C ASP A 120 7.39 -1.32 11.71
N LEU A 121 6.20 -0.69 11.64
CA LEU A 121 5.28 -0.51 12.78
C LEU A 121 4.26 -1.65 12.95
N HIS A 122 4.32 -2.70 12.12
CA HIS A 122 3.40 -3.85 12.14
C HIS A 122 1.91 -3.48 11.96
N LEU A 123 1.64 -2.50 11.10
CA LEU A 123 0.30 -2.02 10.74
C LEU A 123 -0.11 -2.45 9.31
N TYR A 124 0.86 -2.79 8.45
CA TYR A 124 0.60 -3.13 7.06
C TYR A 124 -0.44 -4.25 6.90
N LYS A 125 -0.23 -5.40 7.56
CA LYS A 125 -1.08 -6.59 7.41
C LYS A 125 -2.48 -6.43 8.01
N LYS A 126 -2.59 -5.68 9.11
CA LYS A 126 -3.84 -5.57 9.86
C LYS A 126 -4.70 -4.41 9.36
N ASP A 127 -4.07 -3.27 9.08
CA ASP A 127 -4.78 -2.00 8.90
C ASP A 127 -4.80 -1.56 7.43
N PHE A 128 -3.74 -1.82 6.65
CA PHE A 128 -3.66 -1.39 5.25
C PHE A 128 -4.07 -2.46 4.24
N GLU A 129 -3.46 -3.65 4.29
CA GLU A 129 -3.61 -4.69 3.26
C GLU A 129 -5.08 -5.09 3.03
N PRO A 130 -5.92 -5.31 4.06
CA PRO A 130 -7.33 -5.66 3.84
C PRO A 130 -8.09 -4.59 3.05
N LEU A 131 -7.87 -3.31 3.37
CA LEU A 131 -8.52 -2.19 2.68
C LEU A 131 -7.98 -2.01 1.25
N PHE A 132 -6.69 -2.22 1.05
CA PHE A 132 -6.07 -2.22 -0.27
C PHE A 132 -6.65 -3.31 -1.17
N LEU A 133 -6.73 -4.55 -0.68
CA LEU A 133 -7.28 -5.67 -1.43
C LEU A 133 -8.77 -5.48 -1.72
N GLN A 134 -9.56 -5.00 -0.74
CA GLN A 134 -10.97 -4.70 -0.92
C GLN A 134 -11.21 -3.64 -2.00
N SER A 135 -10.50 -2.51 -1.93
CA SER A 135 -10.61 -1.44 -2.95
C SER A 135 -10.20 -1.92 -4.34
N THR A 136 -9.26 -2.86 -4.41
CA THR A 136 -8.79 -3.46 -5.66
C THR A 136 -9.80 -4.43 -6.26
N GLU A 137 -10.43 -5.26 -5.43
CA GLU A 137 -11.49 -6.15 -5.84
C GLU A 137 -12.68 -5.37 -6.40
N GLU A 138 -13.13 -4.33 -5.70
CA GLU A 138 -14.24 -3.48 -6.15
C GLU A 138 -13.93 -2.81 -7.50
N LEU A 139 -12.71 -2.27 -7.66
CA LEU A 139 -12.27 -1.66 -8.91
C LEU A 139 -12.31 -2.66 -10.07
N TYR A 140 -11.64 -3.81 -9.92
CA TYR A 140 -11.53 -4.77 -11.03
C TYR A 140 -12.83 -5.51 -11.32
N HIS A 141 -13.70 -5.68 -10.33
CA HIS A 141 -15.05 -6.19 -10.54
C HIS A 141 -15.87 -5.28 -11.44
N ASN A 142 -15.85 -3.97 -11.17
CA ASN A 142 -16.58 -2.99 -11.98
C ASN A 142 -15.95 -2.81 -13.37
N GLU A 143 -14.62 -2.79 -13.44
CA GLU A 143 -13.86 -2.68 -14.68
C GLU A 143 -14.10 -3.89 -15.60
N GLY A 144 -14.02 -5.12 -15.05
CA GLY A 144 -14.26 -6.37 -15.77
C GLY A 144 -15.68 -6.44 -16.36
N ARG A 145 -16.71 -6.17 -15.53
CA ARG A 145 -18.12 -6.13 -15.97
C ARG A 145 -18.37 -5.16 -17.12
N THR A 146 -17.76 -3.98 -17.05
CA THR A 146 -17.97 -2.93 -18.05
C THR A 146 -17.23 -3.29 -19.35
N LEU A 147 -15.93 -3.58 -19.26
CA LEU A 147 -15.08 -3.69 -20.42
C LEU A 147 -15.34 -4.98 -21.23
N ILE A 148 -15.72 -6.09 -20.59
CA ILE A 148 -16.06 -7.31 -21.33
C ILE A 148 -17.28 -7.13 -22.24
N GLN A 149 -18.17 -6.19 -21.92
CA GLN A 149 -19.34 -5.88 -22.75
C GLN A 149 -18.96 -4.92 -23.88
N THR A 150 -18.17 -3.90 -23.57
CA THR A 150 -17.90 -2.79 -24.50
C THR A 150 -16.73 -3.02 -25.46
N LEU A 151 -15.75 -3.85 -25.10
CA LEU A 151 -14.56 -4.09 -25.92
C LEU A 151 -14.67 -5.37 -26.75
N GLU A 152 -13.93 -5.40 -27.85
CA GLU A 152 -13.62 -6.64 -28.56
C GLU A 152 -12.77 -7.57 -27.69
N LEU A 153 -12.88 -8.89 -27.90
CA LEU A 153 -12.21 -9.88 -27.04
C LEU A 153 -10.69 -9.70 -27.01
N SER A 154 -10.06 -9.41 -28.16
CA SER A 154 -8.62 -9.18 -28.25
C SER A 154 -8.18 -7.95 -27.45
N GLN A 155 -8.92 -6.85 -27.57
CA GLN A 155 -8.66 -5.61 -26.82
C GLN A 155 -8.86 -5.81 -25.31
N TYR A 156 -9.89 -6.56 -24.92
CA TYR A 156 -10.12 -6.92 -23.53
C TYR A 156 -8.96 -7.74 -22.96
N LEU A 157 -8.48 -8.76 -23.68
CA LEU A 157 -7.34 -9.58 -23.25
C LEU A 157 -6.05 -8.76 -23.11
N SER A 158 -5.73 -7.88 -24.07
CA SER A 158 -4.58 -6.96 -23.95
C SER A 158 -4.71 -6.02 -22.75
N HIS A 159 -5.94 -5.58 -22.44
CA HIS A 159 -6.20 -4.78 -21.25
C HIS A 159 -5.95 -5.57 -19.96
N VAL A 160 -6.41 -6.82 -19.88
CA VAL A 160 -6.15 -7.70 -18.72
C VAL A 160 -4.66 -7.92 -18.51
N GLU A 161 -3.92 -8.24 -19.58
CA GLU A 161 -2.47 -8.42 -19.51
C GLU A 161 -1.76 -7.15 -19.00
N ARG A 162 -2.15 -5.97 -19.51
CA ARG A 162 -1.63 -4.69 -19.03
C ARG A 162 -1.91 -4.49 -17.54
N ARG A 163 -3.12 -4.75 -17.06
CA ARG A 163 -3.47 -4.61 -15.63
C ARG A 163 -2.66 -5.54 -14.74
N LEU A 164 -2.49 -6.80 -15.13
CA LEU A 164 -1.64 -7.74 -14.40
C LEU A 164 -0.19 -7.25 -14.30
N ASN A 165 0.37 -6.75 -15.41
CA ASN A 165 1.73 -6.20 -15.43
C ASN A 165 1.85 -4.95 -14.55
N GLU A 166 0.86 -4.06 -14.57
CA GLU A 166 0.82 -2.88 -13.69
C GLU A 166 0.79 -3.27 -12.21
N GLU A 167 -0.03 -4.23 -11.80
CA GLU A 167 -0.08 -4.68 -10.40
C GLU A 167 1.21 -5.38 -9.96
N GLN A 168 1.82 -6.18 -10.84
CA GLN A 168 3.15 -6.74 -10.58
C GLN A 168 4.21 -5.66 -10.37
N LEU A 169 4.14 -4.57 -11.13
CA LEU A 169 5.04 -3.43 -10.97
C LEU A 169 4.77 -2.68 -9.66
N ARG A 170 3.51 -2.55 -9.21
CA ARG A 170 3.18 -1.96 -7.90
C ARG A 170 3.76 -2.76 -6.74
N ILE A 171 3.67 -4.09 -6.80
CA ILE A 171 4.35 -5.01 -5.85
C ILE A 171 5.86 -4.78 -5.87
N LYS A 172 6.48 -4.73 -7.05
CA LYS A 172 7.93 -4.53 -7.14
C LYS A 172 8.37 -3.17 -6.57
N ASN A 173 7.55 -2.14 -6.70
CA ASN A 173 7.92 -0.77 -6.37
C ASN A 173 7.67 -0.42 -4.89
N TYR A 174 6.49 -0.73 -4.35
CA TYR A 174 6.11 -0.23 -3.03
C TYR A 174 5.12 -1.10 -2.23
N ILE A 175 4.42 -2.07 -2.82
CA ILE A 175 3.54 -2.99 -2.07
C ILE A 175 4.35 -4.18 -1.55
N ASP A 176 4.05 -4.68 -0.34
CA ASP A 176 4.83 -5.78 0.23
C ASP A 176 4.68 -7.07 -0.58
N GLN A 177 5.78 -7.80 -0.75
CA GLN A 177 5.83 -9.02 -1.55
C GLN A 177 4.87 -10.10 -1.05
N SER A 178 4.56 -10.12 0.25
CA SER A 178 3.61 -11.08 0.83
C SER A 178 2.17 -10.87 0.35
N THR A 179 1.84 -9.71 -0.22
CA THR A 179 0.52 -9.41 -0.80
C THR A 179 0.37 -9.96 -2.22
N LYS A 180 1.47 -10.35 -2.89
CA LYS A 180 1.51 -10.71 -4.31
C LYS A 180 0.45 -11.75 -4.70
N LEU A 181 0.41 -12.87 -3.99
CA LEU A 181 -0.48 -13.98 -4.36
C LEU A 181 -1.96 -13.58 -4.29
N GLN A 182 -2.35 -12.87 -3.22
CA GLN A 182 -3.73 -12.42 -3.04
C GLN A 182 -4.12 -11.35 -4.06
N LEU A 183 -3.23 -10.39 -4.31
CA LEU A 183 -3.47 -9.32 -5.27
C LEU A 183 -3.67 -9.86 -6.69
N ILE A 184 -2.75 -10.71 -7.17
CA ILE A 184 -2.86 -11.28 -8.52
C ILE A 184 -4.10 -12.16 -8.66
N HIS A 185 -4.40 -12.99 -7.65
CA HIS A 185 -5.62 -13.79 -7.65
C HIS A 185 -6.88 -12.93 -7.74
N ILE A 186 -6.96 -11.80 -7.03
CA ILE A 186 -8.10 -10.87 -7.12
C ILE A 186 -8.24 -10.32 -8.55
N VAL A 187 -7.14 -9.91 -9.18
CA VAL A 187 -7.16 -9.37 -10.54
C VAL A 187 -7.62 -10.44 -11.54
N GLU A 188 -7.03 -11.63 -11.48
CA GLU A 188 -7.38 -12.75 -12.35
C GLU A 188 -8.83 -13.19 -12.15
N ASN A 189 -9.30 -13.29 -10.91
CA ASN A 189 -10.66 -13.71 -10.62
C ASN A 189 -11.69 -12.72 -11.20
N ASN A 190 -11.45 -11.43 -11.02
CA ASN A 190 -12.37 -10.38 -11.43
C ASN A 190 -12.31 -10.06 -12.93
N LEU A 191 -11.15 -10.19 -13.58
CA LEU A 191 -11.01 -9.88 -15.01
C LEU A 191 -11.07 -11.10 -15.92
N ILE A 192 -10.78 -12.30 -15.42
CA ILE A 192 -10.74 -13.54 -16.22
C ILE A 192 -11.82 -14.51 -15.73
N THR A 193 -11.66 -15.06 -14.54
CA THR A 193 -12.47 -16.21 -14.06
C THR A 193 -13.97 -15.93 -14.10
N ASN A 194 -14.39 -14.78 -13.61
CA ASN A 194 -15.81 -14.36 -13.59
C ASN A 194 -16.40 -14.16 -14.99
N HIS A 195 -15.56 -13.96 -16.01
CA HIS A 195 -15.95 -13.61 -17.37
C HIS A 195 -15.67 -14.69 -18.41
N ILE A 196 -15.11 -15.85 -18.03
CA ILE A 196 -14.74 -16.95 -18.95
C ILE A 196 -15.89 -17.30 -19.92
N LYS A 197 -17.13 -17.42 -19.43
CA LYS A 197 -18.28 -17.78 -20.28
C LYS A 197 -18.55 -16.74 -21.37
N GLN A 198 -18.44 -15.46 -21.04
CA GLN A 198 -18.64 -14.34 -21.97
C GLN A 198 -17.48 -14.23 -22.97
N MET A 199 -16.26 -14.51 -22.52
CA MET A 199 -15.09 -14.54 -23.39
C MET A 199 -15.20 -15.67 -24.41
N LEU A 200 -15.62 -16.86 -23.98
CA LEU A 200 -15.83 -18.00 -24.88
C LEU A 200 -16.93 -17.71 -25.90
N SER A 201 -18.07 -17.14 -25.48
CA SER A 201 -19.14 -16.80 -26.42
C SER A 201 -18.66 -15.81 -27.50
N LYS A 202 -17.96 -14.75 -27.10
CA LYS A 202 -17.38 -13.78 -28.05
C LYS A 202 -16.38 -14.44 -29.01
N SER A 203 -15.57 -15.37 -28.52
CA SER A 203 -14.61 -16.10 -29.37
C SER A 203 -15.30 -16.98 -30.42
N PHE A 204 -16.42 -17.62 -30.08
CA PHE A 204 -17.17 -18.43 -31.03
C PHE A 204 -17.81 -17.56 -32.11
N ASP A 205 -18.39 -16.42 -31.72
CA ASP A 205 -19.00 -15.48 -32.68
C ASP A 205 -17.97 -15.00 -33.70
N THR A 206 -16.76 -14.59 -33.25
CA THR A 206 -15.68 -14.19 -34.16
C THR A 206 -15.24 -15.29 -35.11
N LEU A 207 -15.11 -16.53 -34.63
CA LEU A 207 -14.69 -17.66 -35.48
C LEU A 207 -15.76 -18.02 -36.52
N ILE A 208 -17.05 -17.91 -36.16
CA ILE A 208 -18.16 -18.14 -37.09
C ILE A 208 -18.17 -17.07 -38.19
N ASP A 209 -17.94 -15.81 -37.84
CA ASP A 209 -17.92 -14.71 -38.80
C ASP A 209 -16.71 -14.77 -39.76
N GLU A 210 -15.52 -15.10 -39.26
CA GLU A 210 -14.33 -15.33 -40.10
C GLU A 210 -14.54 -16.49 -41.09
N ASN A 211 -15.18 -17.58 -40.64
CA ASN A 211 -15.43 -18.75 -41.47
C ASN A 211 -16.55 -18.53 -42.51
N ARG A 212 -17.47 -17.60 -42.23
CA ARG A 212 -18.46 -17.14 -43.23
C ARG A 212 -17.80 -16.29 -44.31
N LEU A 213 -16.90 -15.37 -43.93
CA LEU A 213 -16.18 -14.52 -44.89
C LEU A 213 -15.25 -15.33 -45.82
N SER A 214 -14.58 -16.36 -45.30
CA SER A 214 -13.73 -17.24 -46.11
C SER A 214 -14.51 -18.11 -47.10
N SER A 215 -15.78 -18.39 -46.84
CA SER A 215 -16.64 -19.19 -47.72
C SER A 215 -17.31 -18.41 -48.87
N VAL A 216 -17.17 -17.09 -48.89
CA VAL A 216 -17.78 -16.18 -49.89
C VAL A 216 -16.72 -15.53 -50.81
N ALA A 217 -15.43 -15.82 -50.60
CA ALA A 217 -14.31 -15.39 -51.44
C ALA A 217 -13.81 -16.53 -52.34
#